data_AF-A0A6S7LUF0-F1
#
_entry.id   AF-A0A6S7LUF0-F1
#
_cell.length_a   1.000
_cell.length_b   1.000
_cell.length_c   1.000
_cell.angle_alpha   90.00
_cell.angle_beta   90.00
_cell.angle_gamma   90.00
#
_symmetry.space_group_name_H-M   'P 1'
#
loop_
_entity.id
_entity.type
_entity.pdbx_description
1 polymer ?
#
loop_
_entity_poly.entity_id
_entity_poly.type
_entity_poly.pdbx_seq_one_letter_code
_entity_poly.pdbx_strand_id
1 'polypeptide(L)'
;GFLFGQPFLRHLYLASHIKNSFWECMLMYVISCHPGGSKPCALCVVSEDLLLCTDDAQGIIHQLSLEFDGVTIRGNTVSVISFTDGMLNIESIYFLDKYAYIAASSCHGGLYRCELSTNVVEKVHSNSAEGARSATGVNRICSFKGNVVFTDSKAGRVKQYNPVDGSVSILLGSGLDRSQDGTDKTCSFAQVKGITLENTLFVTDVSAGAIKLVTGLAGTITFLKMLGCLYESFGIHSKVSKGMSVGNASSLENVKENVAKVNKYVQDTVTKVKEHYHMKESSVTNGPEGTISHQTQTSLDLLNKGINRLCKNLTDINPRFADDVALESLLTTQVENLHAVSHFKHEIFSVLQYAQDFDTIVKESLKRTTKWAAKYYTHVTSRISQFQRQPCPLMP
;
A
#
# COMPACT_ATOMS: atom_id res chain seq x y z
N GLY A 1 27.73 -16.88 -13.40
CA GLY A 1 28.34 -16.37 -12.16
C GLY A 1 27.91 -14.94 -11.96
N PHE A 2 27.37 -14.63 -10.79
CA PHE A 2 26.97 -13.30 -10.33
C PHE A 2 28.10 -12.25 -10.43
N LEU A 3 27.81 -11.00 -10.82
CA LEU A 3 27.68 -9.81 -9.93
C LEU A 3 27.75 -8.48 -10.71
N PHE A 4 26.66 -7.71 -10.57
CA PHE A 4 26.52 -6.26 -10.34
C PHE A 4 27.27 -5.20 -11.17
N GLY A 5 26.53 -4.17 -11.61
CA GLY A 5 27.16 -2.94 -12.08
C GLY A 5 26.30 -1.82 -12.71
N GLN A 6 25.00 -1.70 -12.46
CA GLN A 6 24.31 -0.40 -12.63
C GLN A 6 23.31 -0.17 -11.49
N PRO A 7 23.39 1.00 -10.84
CA PRO A 7 22.37 2.00 -11.10
C PRO A 7 22.95 3.44 -11.09
N PHE A 8 23.03 4.09 -12.24
CA PHE A 8 23.29 5.54 -12.32
C PHE A 8 22.19 6.33 -13.05
N LEU A 9 21.03 5.72 -13.33
CA LEU A 9 19.99 6.33 -14.16
C LEU A 9 18.58 6.34 -13.55
N ARG A 10 18.46 6.24 -12.21
CA ARG A 10 17.15 6.43 -11.51
C ARG A 10 17.06 7.66 -10.61
N HIS A 11 18.11 8.48 -10.51
CA HIS A 11 18.08 9.69 -9.68
C HIS A 11 17.65 10.99 -10.40
N LEU A 12 17.42 10.98 -11.72
CA LEU A 12 17.12 12.23 -12.46
C LEU A 12 15.64 12.49 -12.79
N TYR A 13 14.73 11.52 -12.65
CA TYR A 13 13.35 11.70 -13.09
C TYR A 13 12.35 12.16 -12.01
N LEU A 14 12.59 11.87 -10.73
CA LEU A 14 11.79 12.44 -9.64
C LEU A 14 12.21 13.89 -9.32
N ALA A 15 13.50 14.20 -9.49
CA ALA A 15 14.03 15.52 -9.22
C ALA A 15 13.66 16.55 -10.31
N SER A 16 13.44 16.14 -11.56
CA SER A 16 13.09 17.06 -12.65
C SER A 16 11.60 17.45 -12.64
N HIS A 17 10.71 16.53 -12.27
CA HIS A 17 9.28 16.85 -12.14
C HIS A 17 8.97 17.65 -10.87
N ILE A 18 9.66 17.35 -9.77
CA ILE A 18 9.56 18.17 -8.55
C ILE A 18 10.26 19.51 -8.75
N LYS A 19 11.41 19.60 -9.47
CA LYS A 19 12.03 20.91 -9.78
C LYS A 19 11.19 21.75 -10.74
N ASN A 20 10.65 21.18 -11.82
CA ASN A 20 9.95 22.00 -12.82
C ASN A 20 8.61 22.55 -12.29
N SER A 21 7.91 21.81 -11.43
CA SER A 21 6.68 22.32 -10.81
C SER A 21 6.92 23.27 -9.62
N PHE A 22 8.09 23.22 -8.98
CA PHE A 22 8.41 24.12 -7.84
C PHE A 22 8.84 25.53 -8.26
N TRP A 23 9.38 25.71 -9.48
CA TRP A 23 9.91 26.99 -9.92
C TRP A 23 8.88 27.88 -10.64
N GLU A 24 7.76 27.34 -11.14
CA GLU A 24 6.82 28.12 -11.95
C GLU A 24 5.76 28.92 -11.15
N CYS A 25 5.60 28.70 -9.84
CA CYS A 25 4.61 29.42 -9.03
C CYS A 25 5.12 29.84 -7.63
N MET A 26 6.38 30.26 -7.50
CA MET A 26 6.86 30.84 -6.24
C MET A 26 6.47 32.33 -6.15
N LEU A 27 5.17 32.62 -6.22
CA LEU A 27 4.63 33.83 -5.62
C LEU A 27 4.73 33.62 -4.10
N MET A 28 5.78 34.17 -3.51
CA MET A 28 5.91 34.27 -2.05
C MET A 28 4.84 35.24 -1.56
N TYR A 29 3.66 34.73 -1.25
CA TYR A 29 2.63 35.51 -0.58
C TYR A 29 3.06 35.74 0.86
N VAL A 30 3.38 36.99 1.19
CA VAL A 30 3.66 37.41 2.57
C VAL A 30 2.33 37.70 3.24
N ILE A 31 1.97 36.91 4.27
CA ILE A 31 0.82 37.21 5.12
C ILE A 31 1.27 38.27 6.13
N SER A 32 0.82 39.52 5.94
CA SER A 32 0.98 40.58 6.93
C SER A 32 -0.24 40.62 7.83
N CYS A 33 -0.06 40.37 9.13
CA CYS A 33 -1.10 40.52 10.14
C CYS A 33 -1.11 41.96 10.67
N HIS A 34 -2.29 42.57 10.77
CA HIS A 34 -2.48 43.85 11.43
C HIS A 34 -3.49 43.73 12.58
N PRO A 35 -3.13 44.17 13.82
CA PRO A 35 -1.78 44.54 14.27
C PRO A 35 -0.80 43.35 14.24
N GLY A 36 0.50 43.64 14.15
CA GLY A 36 1.54 42.61 14.02
C GLY A 36 1.65 41.76 15.29
N GLY A 37 1.70 40.43 15.11
CA GLY A 37 2.03 39.50 16.18
C GLY A 37 3.46 39.71 16.67
N SER A 38 3.67 39.66 17.98
CA SER A 38 4.97 39.76 18.64
C SER A 38 5.78 38.46 18.57
N LYS A 39 5.10 37.30 18.63
CA LYS A 39 5.74 35.98 18.53
C LYS A 39 4.74 34.96 17.94
N PRO A 40 4.43 35.02 16.63
CA PRO A 40 3.58 34.02 16.00
C PRO A 40 4.25 32.63 16.05
N CYS A 41 3.52 31.62 16.54
CA CYS A 41 4.09 30.29 16.81
C CYS A 41 3.48 29.17 15.95
N ALA A 42 2.17 29.19 15.73
CA ALA A 42 1.49 28.18 14.94
C ALA A 42 0.33 28.78 14.13
N LEU A 43 0.07 28.18 12.96
CA LEU A 43 -0.97 28.60 12.03
C LEU A 43 -1.87 27.40 11.70
N CYS A 44 -3.17 27.66 11.51
CA CYS A 44 -4.12 26.66 11.03
C CYS A 44 -5.20 27.29 10.16
N VAL A 45 -5.48 26.67 9.02
CA VAL A 45 -6.59 27.04 8.14
C VAL A 45 -7.88 26.44 8.69
N VAL A 46 -8.93 27.28 8.84
CA VAL A 46 -10.26 26.87 9.31
C VAL A 46 -11.23 26.77 8.15
N SER A 47 -11.19 27.74 7.24
CA SER A 47 -11.94 27.77 5.98
C SER A 47 -11.12 28.52 4.91
N GLU A 48 -11.66 28.67 3.70
CA GLU A 48 -10.97 29.39 2.61
C GLU A 48 -10.55 30.81 3.01
N ASP A 49 -11.38 31.48 3.81
CA ASP A 49 -11.18 32.88 4.18
C ASP A 49 -10.79 33.08 5.65
N LEU A 50 -10.61 32.01 6.44
CA LEU A 50 -10.34 32.10 7.88
C LEU A 50 -9.11 31.30 8.28
N LEU A 51 -8.18 32.00 8.94
CA LEU A 51 -6.94 31.45 9.46
C LEU A 51 -6.80 31.76 10.95
N LEU A 52 -6.32 30.78 11.73
CA LEU A 52 -5.95 30.96 13.12
C LEU A 52 -4.44 31.11 13.25
N CYS A 53 -3.99 32.10 13.99
CA CYS A 53 -2.59 32.31 14.32
C CYS A 53 -2.43 32.44 15.84
N THR A 54 -1.58 31.61 16.44
CA THR A 54 -1.25 31.74 17.87
C THR A 54 -0.07 32.68 18.07
N ASP A 55 -0.16 33.57 19.06
CA ASP A 55 0.94 34.41 19.55
C ASP A 55 1.23 34.06 21.02
N ASP A 56 2.39 33.44 21.23
CA ASP A 56 2.82 32.95 22.54
C ASP A 56 3.31 34.08 23.46
N ALA A 57 3.77 35.21 22.92
CA ALA A 57 4.21 36.35 23.71
C ALA A 57 3.02 37.19 24.22
N GLN A 58 1.95 37.27 23.44
CA GLN A 58 0.72 37.96 23.84
C GLN A 58 -0.30 37.06 24.54
N GLY A 59 -0.15 35.73 24.44
CA GLY A 59 -1.11 34.81 25.05
C GLY A 59 -2.46 34.80 24.32
N ILE A 60 -2.44 34.97 22.99
CA ILE A 60 -3.65 35.14 22.18
C ILE A 60 -3.68 34.27 20.93
N ILE A 61 -4.88 34.00 20.44
CA ILE A 61 -5.15 33.41 19.13
C ILE A 61 -5.81 34.51 18.30
N HIS A 62 -5.16 34.92 17.23
CA HIS A 62 -5.75 35.77 16.21
C HIS A 62 -6.62 34.94 15.28
N GLN A 63 -7.87 35.36 15.11
CA GLN A 63 -8.70 34.94 13.99
C GLN A 63 -8.49 35.95 12.86
N LEU A 64 -7.91 35.49 11.76
CA LEU A 64 -7.53 36.31 10.62
C LEU A 64 -8.46 35.99 9.45
N SER A 65 -9.18 36.99 8.96
CA SER A 65 -9.86 36.90 7.66
C SER A 65 -8.84 37.15 6.56
N LEU A 66 -8.84 36.29 5.55
CA LEU A 66 -7.94 36.38 4.41
C LEU A 66 -8.63 37.12 3.26
N GLU A 67 -7.96 38.15 2.75
CA GLU A 67 -8.36 38.85 1.53
C GLU A 67 -7.29 38.64 0.45
N PHE A 68 -7.73 38.23 -0.75
CA PHE A 68 -6.86 37.99 -1.89
C PHE A 68 -7.07 39.04 -2.97
N ASP A 69 -6.06 39.87 -3.24
CA ASP A 69 -6.10 40.91 -4.28
C ASP A 69 -5.42 40.47 -5.60
N GLY A 70 -5.19 39.17 -5.79
CA GLY A 70 -4.53 38.60 -6.96
C GLY A 70 -3.00 38.56 -6.87
N VAL A 71 -2.40 39.30 -5.93
CA VAL A 71 -0.94 39.41 -5.75
C VAL A 71 -0.51 39.23 -4.30
N THR A 72 -1.36 39.58 -3.34
CA THR A 72 -1.10 39.47 -1.90
C THR A 72 -2.24 38.77 -1.19
N ILE A 73 -1.91 38.05 -0.12
CA ILE A 73 -2.89 37.53 0.85
C ILE A 73 -2.76 38.40 2.09
N ARG A 74 -3.79 39.20 2.38
CA ARG A 74 -3.82 40.07 3.56
C ARG A 74 -4.64 39.42 4.65
N GLY A 75 -4.08 39.37 5.87
CA GLY A 75 -4.75 38.84 7.04
C GLY A 75 -5.27 39.98 7.92
N ASN A 76 -6.59 40.19 7.93
CA ASN A 76 -7.23 41.17 8.80
C ASN A 76 -7.68 40.48 10.10
N THR A 77 -7.26 40.99 11.26
CA THR A 77 -7.69 40.43 12.55
C THR A 77 -9.18 40.70 12.75
N VAL A 78 -9.99 39.64 12.72
CA VAL A 78 -11.44 39.68 12.96
C VAL A 78 -11.73 39.66 14.45
N SER A 79 -11.05 38.77 15.17
CA SER A 79 -11.21 38.63 16.61
C SER A 79 -9.93 38.09 17.24
N VAL A 80 -9.84 38.26 18.55
CA VAL A 80 -8.71 37.81 19.36
C VAL A 80 -9.26 37.00 20.52
N ILE A 81 -8.73 35.79 20.70
CA ILE A 81 -9.08 34.91 21.81
C ILE A 81 -7.89 34.86 22.76
N SER A 82 -8.05 35.40 23.96
CA SER A 82 -7.05 35.27 25.01
C SER A 82 -7.13 33.90 25.68
N PHE A 83 -5.97 33.34 26.02
CA PHE A 83 -5.87 32.11 26.81
C PHE A 83 -5.07 32.35 28.10
N THR A 84 -5.29 31.49 29.07
CA THR A 84 -4.81 31.65 30.45
C THR A 84 -3.31 31.38 30.63
N ASP A 85 -2.77 31.90 31.74
CA ASP A 85 -1.41 31.65 32.21
C ASP A 85 -1.13 30.14 32.31
N GLY A 86 -0.20 29.66 31.47
CA GLY A 86 0.25 28.25 31.45
C GLY A 86 0.26 27.58 30.08
N MET A 87 -0.41 28.15 29.06
CA MET A 87 -0.29 27.69 27.67
C MET A 87 0.94 28.31 26.99
N LEU A 88 2.12 27.94 27.51
CA LEU A 88 3.42 28.42 27.01
C LEU A 88 4.08 27.38 26.10
N ASN A 89 4.88 27.87 25.14
CA ASN A 89 5.56 27.08 24.12
C ASN A 89 4.56 26.34 23.24
N ILE A 90 3.71 27.12 22.56
CA ILE A 90 2.77 26.58 21.57
C ILE A 90 3.54 25.99 20.38
N GLU A 91 3.29 24.72 20.09
CA GLU A 91 3.97 23.97 19.03
C GLU A 91 3.11 23.80 17.78
N SER A 92 1.80 23.63 17.96
CA SER A 92 0.86 23.48 16.86
C SER A 92 -0.56 23.85 17.25
N ILE A 93 -1.34 24.18 16.23
CA ILE A 93 -2.78 24.36 16.29
C ILE A 93 -3.40 23.59 15.12
N TYR A 94 -4.54 22.93 15.36
CA TYR A 94 -5.26 22.16 14.34
C TYR A 94 -6.77 22.30 14.54
N PHE A 95 -7.51 22.57 13.46
CA PHE A 95 -8.95 22.70 13.49
C PHE A 95 -9.62 21.38 13.15
N LEU A 96 -10.49 20.90 14.06
CA LEU A 96 -11.26 19.67 13.88
C LEU A 96 -12.72 19.96 14.23
N ASP A 97 -13.59 19.82 13.23
CA ASP A 97 -15.03 20.06 13.30
C ASP A 97 -15.40 21.47 13.79
N LYS A 98 -15.64 21.63 15.09
CA LYS A 98 -16.01 22.92 15.71
C LYS A 98 -14.97 23.48 16.67
N TYR A 99 -13.87 22.75 16.87
CA TYR A 99 -12.88 23.07 17.88
C TYR A 99 -11.50 23.26 17.27
N ALA A 100 -10.78 24.27 17.73
CA ALA A 100 -9.34 24.38 17.52
C ALA A 100 -8.59 23.70 18.65
N TYR A 101 -7.76 22.71 18.32
CA TYR A 101 -6.92 21.99 19.26
C TYR A 101 -5.51 22.58 19.25
N ILE A 102 -4.93 22.81 20.42
CA ILE A 102 -3.64 23.48 20.57
C ILE A 102 -2.71 22.62 21.41
N ALA A 103 -1.48 22.44 20.94
CA ALA A 103 -0.42 21.76 21.66
C ALA A 103 0.52 22.77 22.30
N ALA A 104 0.74 22.61 23.60
CA ALA A 104 1.78 23.33 24.33
C ALA A 104 2.76 22.35 24.97
N SER A 105 4.05 22.51 24.67
CA SER A 105 5.10 21.56 25.07
C SER A 105 5.68 21.80 26.47
N SER A 106 5.30 22.90 27.14
CA SER A 106 5.75 23.21 28.49
C SER A 106 5.35 22.15 29.54
N CYS A 107 6.02 22.13 30.68
CA CYS A 107 5.72 21.19 31.78
C CYS A 107 4.30 21.35 32.34
N HIS A 108 3.75 22.58 32.33
CA HIS A 108 2.38 22.88 32.70
C HIS A 108 1.42 22.89 31.49
N GLY A 109 1.96 22.61 30.29
CA GLY A 109 1.25 22.55 29.03
C GLY A 109 0.42 21.27 28.87
N GLY A 110 0.20 20.89 27.62
CA GLY A 110 -0.64 19.75 27.25
C GLY A 110 -1.46 20.05 26.00
N LEU A 111 -2.63 19.45 25.93
CA LEU A 111 -3.61 19.65 24.86
C LEU A 111 -4.73 20.56 25.36
N TYR A 112 -5.01 21.60 24.58
CA TYR A 112 -6.07 22.55 24.82
C TYR A 112 -7.11 22.48 23.69
N ARG A 113 -8.35 22.79 24.03
CA ARG A 113 -9.48 22.88 23.10
C ARG A 113 -10.04 24.28 23.17
N CYS A 114 -10.23 24.91 22.02
CA CYS A 114 -10.82 26.23 21.88
C CYS A 114 -12.10 26.13 21.05
N GLU A 115 -13.22 26.58 21.61
CA GLU A 115 -14.48 26.70 20.88
C GLU A 115 -14.59 28.11 20.29
N LEU A 116 -14.54 28.22 18.96
CA LEU A 116 -14.46 29.50 18.27
C LEU A 116 -15.73 30.36 18.40
N SER A 117 -16.88 29.75 18.72
CA SER A 117 -18.14 30.47 18.91
C SER A 117 -18.26 31.12 20.29
N THR A 118 -17.69 30.50 21.32
CA THR A 118 -17.75 30.98 22.70
C THR A 118 -16.46 31.68 23.13
N ASN A 119 -15.39 31.56 22.34
CA ASN A 119 -14.04 32.03 22.65
C ASN A 119 -13.50 31.45 23.97
N VAL A 120 -14.00 30.28 24.38
CA VAL A 120 -13.53 29.59 25.58
C VAL A 120 -12.39 28.66 25.20
N VAL A 121 -11.29 28.75 25.94
CA VAL A 121 -10.14 27.86 25.85
C VAL A 121 -10.06 27.03 27.11
N GLU A 122 -10.11 25.71 26.96
CA GLU A 122 -10.04 24.76 28.07
C GLU A 122 -8.89 23.77 27.88
N LYS A 123 -8.27 23.36 28.98
CA LYS A 123 -7.26 22.30 28.96
C LYS A 123 -7.96 20.95 28.99
N VAL A 124 -7.79 20.15 27.93
CA VAL A 124 -8.42 18.83 27.81
C VAL A 124 -7.51 17.69 28.23
N HIS A 125 -6.19 17.90 28.19
CA HIS A 125 -5.22 16.91 28.67
C HIS A 125 -3.96 17.61 29.15
N SER A 126 -3.48 17.28 30.36
CA SER A 126 -2.27 17.89 30.95
C SER A 126 -1.02 17.09 30.60
N ASN A 127 0.11 17.79 30.46
CA ASN A 127 1.40 17.13 30.49
C ASN A 127 1.69 16.62 31.92
N SER A 128 1.93 15.32 32.12
CA SER A 128 2.36 14.76 33.40
C SER A 128 3.42 13.68 33.21
N ALA A 129 4.29 13.51 34.20
CA ALA A 129 5.36 12.51 34.16
C ALA A 129 4.86 11.09 34.46
N GLU A 130 3.61 10.91 34.91
CA GLU A 130 3.13 9.64 35.43
C GLU A 130 2.23 8.90 34.45
N GLY A 131 2.69 7.72 34.02
CA GLY A 131 1.88 6.73 33.30
C GLY A 131 2.03 6.75 31.77
N ALA A 132 1.97 5.57 31.15
CA ALA A 132 2.13 5.39 29.70
C ALA A 132 1.09 6.13 28.84
N ARG A 133 -0.05 6.50 29.43
CA ARG A 133 -1.17 7.23 28.80
C ARG A 133 -1.13 8.75 29.08
N SER A 134 -0.25 9.22 29.95
CA SER A 134 -0.06 10.65 30.16
C SER A 134 0.75 11.27 29.02
N ALA A 135 0.52 12.53 28.67
CA ALA A 135 1.36 13.23 27.71
C ALA A 135 2.57 13.82 28.44
N THR A 136 3.77 13.71 27.88
CA THR A 136 4.99 14.21 28.53
C THR A 136 5.60 15.43 27.81
N GLY A 137 5.25 15.61 26.54
CA GLY A 137 5.50 16.80 25.74
C GLY A 137 4.73 16.74 24.43
N VAL A 138 3.44 17.13 24.46
CA VAL A 138 2.62 17.31 23.25
C VAL A 138 3.30 18.30 22.32
N ASN A 139 3.47 17.94 21.04
CA ASN A 139 4.14 18.79 20.05
C ASN A 139 3.27 19.08 18.81
N ARG A 140 3.39 18.32 17.71
CA ARG A 140 2.54 18.53 16.52
C ARG A 140 1.25 17.73 16.62
N ILE A 141 0.16 18.31 16.10
CA ILE A 141 -1.20 17.74 16.09
C ILE A 141 -1.70 17.58 14.65
N CYS A 142 -2.44 16.51 14.39
CA CYS A 142 -3.35 16.40 13.25
C CYS A 142 -4.64 15.65 13.64
N SER A 143 -5.57 15.50 12.70
CA SER A 143 -6.69 14.57 12.87
C SER A 143 -6.34 13.17 12.36
N PHE A 144 -6.97 12.14 12.91
CA PHE A 144 -6.99 10.80 12.34
C PHE A 144 -8.23 10.04 12.80
N LYS A 145 -9.09 9.61 11.87
CA LYS A 145 -10.33 8.88 12.16
C LYS A 145 -11.22 9.56 13.22
N GLY A 146 -11.35 10.89 13.14
CA GLY A 146 -12.16 11.69 14.08
C GLY A 146 -11.50 11.95 15.44
N ASN A 147 -10.29 11.44 15.68
CA ASN A 147 -9.52 11.71 16.90
C ASN A 147 -8.45 12.75 16.64
N VAL A 148 -7.97 13.37 17.72
CA VAL A 148 -6.83 14.27 17.71
C VAL A 148 -5.57 13.45 17.94
N VAL A 149 -4.65 13.42 16.99
CA VAL A 149 -3.40 12.67 17.09
C VAL A 149 -2.25 13.63 17.25
N PHE A 150 -1.34 13.31 18.17
CA PHE A 150 -0.21 14.17 18.47
C PHE A 150 1.07 13.38 18.70
N THR A 151 2.20 14.02 18.40
CA THR A 151 3.52 13.52 18.79
C THR A 151 3.81 13.89 20.24
N ASP A 152 4.23 12.91 21.03
CA ASP A 152 4.74 13.11 22.39
C ASP A 152 6.26 12.97 22.37
N SER A 153 6.94 14.10 22.22
CA SER A 153 8.38 14.13 21.94
C SER A 153 9.23 13.55 23.06
N LYS A 154 8.79 13.65 24.32
CA LYS A 154 9.52 13.07 25.47
C LYS A 154 9.23 11.58 25.64
N ALA A 155 8.03 11.12 25.29
CA ALA A 155 7.68 9.71 25.38
C ALA A 155 8.22 8.89 24.19
N GLY A 156 8.68 9.53 23.10
CA GLY A 156 9.09 8.84 21.87
C GLY A 156 7.91 8.11 21.21
N ARG A 157 6.70 8.68 21.30
CA ARG A 157 5.44 8.04 20.87
C ARG A 157 4.53 8.99 20.12
N VAL A 158 3.64 8.43 19.31
CA VAL A 158 2.46 9.11 18.78
C VAL A 158 1.26 8.63 19.58
N LYS A 159 0.44 9.58 20.07
CA LYS A 159 -0.74 9.30 20.89
C LYS A 159 -1.98 9.88 20.23
N GLN A 160 -3.12 9.32 20.57
CA GLN A 160 -4.43 9.80 20.14
C GLN A 160 -5.25 10.21 21.37
N TYR A 161 -5.94 11.34 21.25
CA TYR A 161 -6.95 11.84 22.15
C TYR A 161 -8.32 11.71 21.48
N ASN A 162 -9.27 11.08 22.17
CA ASN A 162 -10.64 10.95 21.69
C ASN A 162 -11.50 12.10 22.27
N PRO A 163 -12.02 13.00 21.42
CA PRO A 163 -12.85 14.13 21.87
C PRO A 163 -14.15 13.74 22.57
N VAL A 164 -14.66 12.52 22.35
CA VAL A 164 -15.96 12.06 22.86
C VAL A 164 -15.87 11.60 24.32
N ASP A 165 -14.86 10.79 24.65
CA ASP A 165 -14.68 10.21 25.98
C ASP A 165 -13.53 10.85 26.78
N GLY A 166 -12.74 11.73 26.15
CA GLY A 166 -11.61 12.41 26.77
C GLY A 166 -10.39 11.50 27.01
N SER A 167 -10.38 10.28 26.47
CA SER A 167 -9.31 9.31 26.72
C SER A 167 -8.09 9.54 25.83
N VAL A 168 -6.92 9.22 26.36
CA VAL A 168 -5.65 9.19 25.62
C VAL A 168 -5.10 7.78 25.55
N SER A 169 -4.73 7.35 24.33
CA SER A 169 -4.09 6.06 24.09
C SER A 169 -2.87 6.20 23.17
N ILE A 170 -1.98 5.21 23.23
CA ILE A 170 -0.83 5.13 22.33
C ILE A 170 -1.32 4.69 20.96
N LEU A 171 -0.99 5.46 19.92
CA LEU A 171 -1.26 5.10 18.53
C LEU A 171 -0.04 4.37 17.93
N LEU A 172 1.17 4.92 18.13
CA LEU A 172 2.42 4.36 17.59
C LEU A 172 3.57 4.53 18.59
N GLY A 173 4.49 3.58 18.57
CA GLY A 173 5.79 3.70 19.20
C GLY A 173 5.90 2.92 20.50
N SER A 174 7.00 2.17 20.62
CA SER A 174 7.41 1.47 21.85
C SER A 174 7.90 2.44 22.93
N GLY A 175 8.34 3.64 22.55
CA GLY A 175 8.98 4.63 23.43
C GLY A 175 10.48 4.39 23.66
N LEU A 176 11.08 3.45 22.91
CA LEU A 176 12.55 3.31 22.87
C LEU A 176 13.15 4.44 22.04
N ASP A 177 14.25 5.01 22.51
CA ASP A 177 15.03 6.04 21.83
C ASP A 177 15.93 5.41 20.74
N ARG A 178 15.30 5.03 19.63
CA ARG A 178 15.97 4.54 18.42
C ARG A 178 15.04 4.65 17.23
N SER A 179 15.58 4.81 16.03
CA SER A 179 14.75 4.74 14.83
C SER A 179 14.60 3.30 14.37
N GLN A 180 13.39 2.76 14.46
CA GLN A 180 13.09 1.40 13.98
C GLN A 180 11.68 1.33 13.40
N ASP A 181 11.56 0.72 12.23
CA ASP A 181 10.26 0.42 11.62
C ASP A 181 9.68 -0.86 12.22
N GLY A 182 8.35 -0.96 12.23
CA GLY A 182 7.65 -2.08 12.85
C GLY A 182 6.15 -1.88 12.86
N THR A 183 5.45 -2.68 13.66
CA THR A 183 4.02 -2.47 13.88
C THR A 183 3.79 -1.24 14.76
N ASP A 184 2.54 -0.85 14.93
CA ASP A 184 2.07 0.15 15.89
C ASP A 184 2.77 0.05 17.26
N LYS A 185 2.94 -1.17 17.79
CA LYS A 185 3.55 -1.44 19.09
C LYS A 185 5.06 -1.57 19.09
N THR A 186 5.67 -2.03 17.98
CA THR A 186 7.10 -2.36 17.95
C THR A 186 7.97 -1.30 17.29
N CYS A 187 7.38 -0.39 16.50
CA CYS A 187 8.11 0.74 15.94
C CYS A 187 8.72 1.61 17.06
N SER A 188 9.79 2.32 16.74
CA SER A 188 10.41 3.30 17.65
C SER A 188 10.93 4.49 16.85
N PHE A 189 11.06 5.61 17.56
CA PHE A 189 11.53 6.89 17.02
C PHE A 189 12.70 7.36 17.87
N ALA A 190 13.76 7.86 17.22
CA ALA A 190 14.85 8.51 17.94
C ALA A 190 14.42 9.91 18.42
N GLN A 191 13.72 10.66 17.58
CA GLN A 191 13.14 11.94 17.97
C GLN A 191 11.88 12.25 17.17
N VAL A 192 10.73 11.80 17.66
CA VAL A 192 9.43 12.08 17.04
C VAL A 192 9.03 13.56 17.24
N LYS A 193 8.68 14.25 16.16
CA LYS A 193 8.35 15.69 16.24
C LYS A 193 7.18 16.13 15.36
N GLY A 194 7.27 15.91 14.06
CA GLY A 194 6.25 16.26 13.08
C GLY A 194 5.24 15.14 12.89
N ILE A 195 3.99 15.52 12.65
CA ILE A 195 2.93 14.63 12.22
C ILE A 195 1.99 15.36 11.27
N THR A 196 1.53 14.68 10.23
CA THR A 196 0.50 15.20 9.32
C THR A 196 -0.31 14.05 8.74
N LEU A 197 -1.54 14.34 8.36
CA LEU A 197 -2.43 13.41 7.69
C LEU A 197 -2.84 13.98 6.33
N GLU A 198 -2.64 13.17 5.30
CA GLU A 198 -3.31 13.34 4.01
C GLU A 198 -4.20 12.10 3.80
N ASN A 199 -3.81 11.18 2.91
CA ASN A 199 -4.42 9.86 2.81
C ASN A 199 -3.80 8.86 3.79
N THR A 200 -2.53 9.10 4.15
CA THR A 200 -1.76 8.29 5.08
C THR A 200 -1.14 9.20 6.12
N LEU A 201 -0.94 8.68 7.32
CA LEU A 201 -0.30 9.41 8.40
C LEU A 201 1.22 9.41 8.18
N PHE A 202 1.83 10.59 8.19
CA PHE A 202 3.26 10.77 8.08
C PHE A 202 3.81 11.30 9.40
N VAL A 203 4.91 10.73 9.86
CA VAL A 203 5.57 11.08 11.13
C VAL A 203 7.03 11.37 10.87
N THR A 204 7.56 12.49 11.38
CA THR A 204 8.98 12.81 11.21
C THR A 204 9.80 12.33 12.40
N ASP A 205 10.86 11.59 12.12
CA ASP A 205 11.89 11.18 13.07
C ASP A 205 13.14 12.02 12.83
N VAL A 206 13.28 13.10 13.60
CA VAL A 206 14.20 14.20 13.31
C VAL A 206 15.65 13.77 13.46
N SER A 207 16.01 13.11 14.57
CA SER A 207 17.36 12.61 14.80
C SER A 207 17.79 11.55 13.77
N ALA A 208 16.84 10.84 13.18
CA ALA A 208 17.10 9.87 12.13
C ALA A 208 17.11 10.48 10.71
N GLY A 209 16.72 11.76 10.57
CA GLY A 209 16.57 12.41 9.27
C GLY A 209 15.51 11.76 8.36
N ALA A 210 14.46 11.16 8.95
CA ALA A 210 13.52 10.31 8.23
C ALA A 210 12.06 10.78 8.34
N ILE A 211 11.30 10.60 7.27
CA ILE A 211 9.83 10.67 7.28
C ILE A 211 9.32 9.23 7.25
N LYS A 212 8.61 8.83 8.30
CA LYS A 212 8.02 7.50 8.45
C LYS A 212 6.58 7.52 7.98
N LEU A 213 6.25 6.55 7.13
CA LEU A 213 4.91 6.34 6.57
C LEU A 213 4.15 5.34 7.45
N VAL A 214 2.92 5.67 7.83
CA VAL A 214 2.08 4.81 8.69
C VAL A 214 0.88 4.31 7.90
N THR A 215 1.02 3.12 7.30
CA THR A 215 -0.03 2.48 6.49
C THR A 215 -0.71 1.34 7.23
N GLY A 216 -2.02 1.18 7.02
CA GLY A 216 -2.72 -0.04 7.40
C GLY A 216 -2.39 -1.21 6.47
N LEU A 217 -2.28 -2.42 7.02
CA LEU A 217 -2.01 -3.65 6.25
C LEU A 217 -3.28 -4.31 5.69
N ALA A 218 -4.48 -3.77 5.92
CA ALA A 218 -5.74 -4.40 5.53
C ALA A 218 -5.82 -4.68 4.02
N GLY A 219 -5.36 -3.73 3.19
CA GLY A 219 -5.27 -3.90 1.74
C GLY A 219 -4.32 -5.03 1.35
N THR A 220 -3.11 -5.03 1.92
CA THR A 220 -2.10 -6.08 1.71
C THR A 220 -2.60 -7.45 2.15
N ILE A 221 -3.27 -7.56 3.31
CA ILE A 221 -3.84 -8.81 3.80
C ILE A 221 -4.90 -9.34 2.83
N THR A 222 -5.77 -8.46 2.34
CA THR A 222 -6.79 -8.83 1.36
C THR A 222 -6.15 -9.34 0.07
N PHE A 223 -5.15 -8.61 -0.44
CA PHE A 223 -4.39 -9.02 -1.62
C PHE A 223 -3.70 -10.38 -1.43
N LEU A 224 -3.03 -10.60 -0.29
CA LEU A 224 -2.35 -11.86 0.01
C LEU A 224 -3.34 -13.03 0.17
N LYS A 225 -4.54 -12.79 0.73
CA LYS A 225 -5.60 -13.81 0.77
C LYS A 225 -6.08 -14.20 -0.63
N MET A 226 -6.24 -13.22 -1.53
CA MET A 226 -6.60 -13.48 -2.91
C MET A 226 -5.51 -14.27 -3.64
N LEU A 227 -4.24 -13.94 -3.42
CA LEU A 227 -3.13 -14.73 -3.95
C LEU A 227 -3.10 -16.15 -3.36
N GLY A 228 -3.44 -16.29 -2.07
CA GLY A 228 -3.60 -17.59 -1.39
C GLY A 228 -4.62 -18.50 -2.08
N CYS A 229 -5.78 -17.97 -2.50
CA CYS A 229 -6.77 -18.75 -3.26
C CYS A 229 -6.18 -19.33 -4.56
N LEU A 230 -5.27 -18.60 -5.22
CA LEU A 230 -4.60 -19.09 -6.42
C LEU A 230 -3.63 -20.23 -6.08
N TYR A 231 -2.83 -20.09 -5.02
CA TYR A 231 -1.91 -21.15 -4.60
C TYR A 231 -2.64 -22.42 -4.13
N GLU A 232 -3.71 -22.27 -3.36
CA GLU A 232 -4.57 -23.38 -2.94
C GLU A 232 -5.18 -24.12 -4.12
N SER A 233 -5.60 -23.39 -5.17
CA SER A 233 -6.22 -23.97 -6.38
C SER A 233 -5.27 -24.88 -7.17
N PHE A 234 -3.96 -24.66 -7.04
CA PHE A 234 -2.95 -25.41 -7.79
C PHE A 234 -1.99 -26.17 -6.87
N GLY A 235 -2.33 -26.33 -5.58
CA GLY A 235 -1.50 -27.04 -4.60
C GLY A 235 -0.07 -26.52 -4.49
N ILE A 236 0.16 -25.25 -4.80
CA ILE A 236 1.50 -24.66 -4.77
C ILE A 236 1.93 -24.53 -3.30
N HIS A 237 3.01 -25.21 -2.93
CA HIS A 237 3.50 -25.36 -1.55
C HIS A 237 2.58 -26.17 -0.60
N SER A 238 1.59 -26.90 -1.14
CA SER A 238 0.92 -27.96 -0.38
C SER A 238 1.96 -29.02 -0.04
N LYS A 239 2.37 -29.08 1.23
CA LYS A 239 3.14 -30.23 1.73
C LYS A 239 2.13 -31.36 1.84
N VAL A 240 1.95 -32.12 0.77
CA VAL A 240 1.30 -33.42 0.83
C VAL A 240 2.15 -34.26 1.79
N SER A 241 1.74 -34.32 3.06
CA SER A 241 2.30 -35.27 4.00
C SER A 241 1.98 -36.66 3.45
N LYS A 242 3.01 -37.35 2.93
CA LYS A 242 2.94 -38.76 2.54
C LYS A 242 2.29 -39.55 3.67
N GLY A 243 1.02 -39.91 3.52
CA GLY A 243 0.31 -40.79 4.44
C GLY A 243 -1.04 -40.33 4.98
N MET A 244 -1.54 -39.12 4.68
CA MET A 244 -2.91 -38.73 5.05
C MET A 244 -3.84 -38.66 3.83
N SER A 245 -5.00 -39.28 3.99
CA SER A 245 -6.07 -39.47 2.99
C SER A 245 -6.32 -38.26 2.10
N VAL A 246 -6.38 -38.54 0.79
CA VAL A 246 -6.90 -37.69 -0.30
C VAL A 246 -8.32 -37.25 0.06
N GLY A 247 -8.45 -36.08 0.68
CA GLY A 247 -9.74 -35.50 1.06
C GLY A 247 -9.97 -34.08 0.56
N ASN A 248 -8.89 -33.34 0.24
CA ASN A 248 -8.97 -31.94 -0.17
C ASN A 248 -8.15 -31.66 -1.43
N ALA A 249 -8.16 -32.56 -2.42
CA ALA A 249 -7.79 -32.12 -3.77
C ALA A 249 -8.83 -31.06 -4.19
N SER A 250 -8.39 -29.84 -4.50
CA SER A 250 -9.29 -28.77 -4.96
C SER A 250 -10.04 -29.28 -6.18
N SER A 251 -11.37 -29.45 -6.08
CA SER A 251 -12.16 -29.89 -7.23
C SER A 251 -11.99 -28.90 -8.39
N LEU A 252 -12.18 -29.37 -9.62
CA LEU A 252 -12.10 -28.52 -10.80
C LEU A 252 -13.06 -27.31 -10.73
N GLU A 253 -14.23 -27.48 -10.11
CA GLU A 253 -15.18 -26.38 -9.88
C GLU A 253 -14.66 -25.38 -8.83
N ASN A 254 -14.02 -25.85 -7.75
CA ASN A 254 -13.41 -24.96 -6.76
C ASN A 254 -12.28 -24.13 -7.37
N VAL A 255 -11.47 -24.73 -8.24
CA VAL A 255 -10.41 -24.01 -8.98
C VAL A 255 -11.01 -22.96 -9.91
N LYS A 256 -12.06 -23.32 -10.64
CA LYS A 256 -12.77 -22.39 -11.53
C LYS A 256 -13.33 -21.19 -10.74
N GLU A 257 -13.97 -21.43 -9.60
CA GLU A 257 -14.47 -20.37 -8.73
C GLU A 257 -13.34 -19.48 -8.20
N ASN A 258 -12.27 -20.07 -7.67
CA ASN A 258 -11.14 -19.33 -7.12
C ASN A 258 -10.42 -18.48 -8.17
N VAL A 259 -10.14 -19.02 -9.36
CA VAL A 259 -9.51 -18.28 -10.46
C VAL A 259 -10.41 -17.13 -10.91
N ALA A 260 -11.72 -17.37 -11.05
CA ALA A 260 -12.67 -16.31 -11.39
C ALA A 260 -12.71 -15.21 -10.32
N LYS A 261 -12.70 -15.59 -9.04
CA LYS A 261 -12.66 -14.67 -7.90
C LYS A 261 -11.40 -13.81 -7.91
N VAL A 262 -10.23 -14.41 -8.15
CA VAL A 262 -8.94 -13.68 -8.25
C VAL A 262 -8.95 -12.73 -9.45
N ASN A 263 -9.37 -13.22 -10.62
CA ASN A 263 -9.44 -12.40 -11.83
C ASN A 263 -10.36 -11.19 -11.62
N LYS A 264 -11.55 -11.39 -11.04
CA LYS A 264 -12.49 -10.32 -10.73
C LYS A 264 -11.91 -9.29 -9.77
N TYR A 265 -11.29 -9.73 -8.67
CA TYR A 265 -10.66 -8.83 -7.71
C TYR A 265 -9.59 -7.93 -8.34
N VAL A 266 -8.76 -8.50 -9.22
CA VAL A 266 -7.73 -7.74 -9.94
C VAL A 266 -8.37 -6.71 -10.89
N GLN A 267 -9.39 -7.12 -11.66
CA GLN A 267 -10.13 -6.21 -12.53
C GLN A 267 -10.78 -5.07 -11.74
N ASP A 268 -11.49 -5.38 -10.66
CA ASP A 268 -12.13 -4.38 -9.80
C ASP A 268 -11.11 -3.40 -9.20
N THR A 269 -9.92 -3.89 -8.82
CA THR A 269 -8.84 -3.04 -8.29
C THR A 269 -8.30 -2.09 -9.35
N VAL A 270 -8.10 -2.58 -10.57
CA VAL A 270 -7.61 -1.76 -11.69
C VAL A 270 -8.65 -0.72 -12.09
N THR A 271 -9.94 -1.09 -12.14
CA THR A 271 -11.03 -0.15 -12.42
C THR A 271 -11.09 0.97 -11.38
N LYS A 272 -11.01 0.64 -10.09
CA LYS A 272 -10.97 1.65 -9.00
C LYS A 272 -9.80 2.61 -9.14
N VAL A 273 -8.62 2.11 -9.51
CA VAL A 273 -7.42 2.95 -9.73
C VAL A 273 -7.65 3.88 -10.93
N LYS A 274 -8.21 3.36 -12.04
CA LYS A 274 -8.55 4.19 -13.21
C LYS A 274 -9.56 5.26 -12.87
N GLU A 275 -10.60 4.94 -12.10
CA GLU A 275 -11.60 5.90 -11.63
C GLU A 275 -10.97 6.98 -10.75
N HIS A 276 -10.13 6.58 -9.79
CA HIS A 276 -9.46 7.50 -8.86
C HIS A 276 -8.56 8.51 -9.56
N TYR A 277 -7.82 8.08 -10.58
CA TYR A 277 -6.93 8.94 -11.38
C TYR A 277 -7.60 9.51 -12.64
N HIS A 278 -8.92 9.36 -12.78
CA HIS A 278 -9.69 9.81 -13.97
C HIS A 278 -9.09 9.36 -15.31
N MET A 279 -8.59 8.13 -15.36
CA MET A 279 -7.96 7.56 -16.53
C MET A 279 -9.01 7.06 -17.53
N LYS A 280 -8.66 7.09 -18.83
CA LYS A 280 -9.46 6.44 -19.87
C LYS A 280 -9.48 4.93 -19.66
N GLU A 281 -10.59 4.30 -20.02
CA GLU A 281 -10.77 2.85 -19.88
C GLU A 281 -9.70 2.03 -20.62
N SER A 282 -9.24 2.51 -21.78
CA SER A 282 -8.19 1.88 -22.58
C SER A 282 -6.77 2.06 -22.03
N SER A 283 -6.57 2.91 -21.02
CA SER A 283 -5.24 3.19 -20.48
C SER A 283 -4.73 2.02 -19.63
N VAL A 284 -3.43 1.77 -19.69
CA VAL A 284 -2.74 0.79 -18.84
C VAL A 284 -2.20 1.46 -17.58
N THR A 285 -2.24 0.74 -16.48
CA THR A 285 -1.90 1.25 -15.14
C THR A 285 -0.51 0.79 -14.67
N ASN A 286 0.44 0.73 -15.61
CA ASN A 286 1.80 0.19 -15.38
C ASN A 286 2.81 1.24 -14.85
N GLY A 287 2.34 2.44 -14.49
CA GLY A 287 3.16 3.59 -14.17
C GLY A 287 3.18 3.94 -12.67
N PRO A 288 3.28 5.22 -12.32
CA PRO A 288 3.36 5.69 -10.93
C PRO A 288 2.09 5.40 -10.11
N GLU A 289 1.01 4.97 -10.76
CA GLU A 289 -0.26 4.62 -10.12
C GLU A 289 -0.14 3.35 -9.24
N GLY A 290 0.92 2.55 -9.41
CA GLY A 290 1.35 1.54 -8.44
C GLY A 290 0.42 0.32 -8.29
N THR A 291 -0.25 -0.09 -9.37
CA THR A 291 -1.18 -1.25 -9.37
C THR A 291 -0.62 -2.44 -10.17
N ILE A 292 -1.42 -3.51 -10.29
CA ILE A 292 -1.07 -4.76 -10.96
C ILE A 292 -0.79 -4.52 -12.45
N SER A 293 0.32 -5.08 -12.95
CA SER A 293 0.72 -4.91 -14.34
C SER A 293 -0.34 -5.43 -15.32
N HIS A 294 -0.47 -4.76 -16.46
CA HIS A 294 -1.35 -5.19 -17.56
C HIS A 294 -1.03 -6.62 -18.04
N GLN A 295 0.25 -7.01 -17.98
CA GLN A 295 0.66 -8.38 -18.31
C GLN A 295 0.04 -9.38 -17.35
N THR A 296 0.10 -9.12 -16.04
CA THR A 296 -0.54 -9.96 -15.02
C THR A 296 -2.06 -10.03 -15.21
N GLN A 297 -2.72 -8.91 -15.53
CA GLN A 297 -4.16 -8.90 -15.84
C GLN A 297 -4.50 -9.80 -17.03
N THR A 298 -3.71 -9.71 -18.09
CA THR A 298 -3.86 -10.55 -19.29
C THR A 298 -3.64 -12.03 -18.97
N SER A 299 -2.61 -12.35 -18.18
CA SER A 299 -2.33 -13.73 -17.76
C SER A 299 -3.47 -14.32 -16.92
N LEU A 300 -4.08 -13.54 -16.01
CA LEU A 300 -5.22 -14.00 -15.21
C LEU A 300 -6.48 -14.20 -16.06
N ASP A 301 -6.74 -13.34 -17.04
CA ASP A 301 -7.84 -13.52 -17.97
C ASP A 301 -7.66 -14.78 -18.84
N LEU A 302 -6.45 -15.01 -19.35
CA LEU A 302 -6.12 -16.22 -20.10
C LEU A 302 -6.24 -17.48 -19.24
N LEU A 303 -5.79 -17.43 -17.98
CA LEU A 303 -5.94 -18.54 -17.03
C LEU A 303 -7.43 -18.84 -16.78
N ASN A 304 -8.23 -17.81 -16.52
CA ASN A 304 -9.66 -17.95 -16.30
C ASN A 304 -10.38 -18.54 -17.53
N LYS A 305 -10.06 -18.06 -18.74
CA LYS A 305 -10.58 -18.61 -20.00
C LYS A 305 -10.13 -20.06 -20.20
N GLY A 306 -8.87 -20.37 -19.88
CA GLY A 306 -8.29 -21.70 -19.98
C GLY A 306 -8.99 -22.72 -19.09
N ILE A 307 -9.21 -22.40 -17.82
CA ILE A 307 -9.93 -23.27 -16.88
C ILE A 307 -11.39 -23.46 -17.31
N ASN A 308 -12.10 -22.41 -17.71
CA ASN A 308 -13.48 -22.55 -18.20
C ASN A 308 -13.57 -23.44 -19.44
N ARG A 309 -12.61 -23.31 -20.37
CA ARG A 309 -12.54 -24.17 -21.56
C ARG A 309 -12.22 -25.62 -21.18
N LEU A 310 -11.33 -25.84 -20.21
CA LEU A 310 -11.02 -27.17 -19.70
C LEU A 310 -12.25 -27.83 -19.10
N CYS A 311 -12.98 -27.13 -18.21
CA CYS A 311 -14.24 -27.62 -17.64
C CYS A 311 -15.23 -28.03 -18.74
N LYS A 312 -15.47 -27.15 -19.72
CA LYS A 312 -16.38 -27.42 -20.83
C LYS A 312 -15.95 -28.65 -21.63
N ASN A 313 -14.68 -28.74 -22.03
CA ASN A 313 -14.16 -29.87 -22.79
C ASN A 313 -14.31 -31.20 -22.03
N LEU A 314 -14.09 -31.20 -20.70
CA LEU A 314 -14.26 -32.39 -19.88
C LEU A 314 -15.72 -32.80 -19.79
N THR A 315 -16.64 -31.83 -19.63
CA THR A 315 -18.09 -32.10 -19.68
C THR A 315 -18.50 -32.70 -21.03
N ASP A 316 -18.00 -32.15 -22.13
CA ASP A 316 -18.34 -32.58 -23.50
C ASP A 316 -17.77 -33.97 -23.84
N ILE A 317 -16.57 -34.30 -23.34
CA ILE A 317 -15.91 -35.59 -23.62
C ILE A 317 -16.40 -36.69 -22.66
N ASN A 318 -16.24 -36.48 -21.35
CA ASN A 318 -16.72 -37.38 -20.31
C ASN A 318 -16.55 -36.70 -18.93
N PRO A 319 -17.65 -36.38 -18.23
CA PRO A 319 -17.63 -35.71 -16.93
C PRO A 319 -16.81 -36.44 -15.86
N ARG A 320 -16.65 -37.76 -15.96
CA ARG A 320 -15.89 -38.56 -14.98
C ARG A 320 -14.40 -38.21 -14.94
N PHE A 321 -13.85 -37.63 -16.01
CA PHE A 321 -12.45 -37.21 -16.02
C PHE A 321 -12.16 -36.01 -15.12
N ALA A 322 -13.18 -35.29 -14.63
CA ALA A 322 -12.98 -34.16 -13.74
C ALA A 322 -12.25 -34.55 -12.44
N ASP A 323 -12.50 -35.77 -11.93
CA ASP A 323 -11.88 -36.31 -10.72
C ASP A 323 -10.43 -36.78 -10.96
N ASP A 324 -10.07 -37.04 -12.21
CA ASP A 324 -8.74 -37.52 -12.61
C ASP A 324 -7.77 -36.36 -12.96
N VAL A 325 -8.25 -35.11 -12.99
CA VAL A 325 -7.40 -33.94 -13.31
C VAL A 325 -6.53 -33.60 -12.11
N ALA A 326 -5.25 -33.95 -12.19
CA ALA A 326 -4.23 -33.52 -11.23
C ALA A 326 -3.88 -32.03 -11.42
N LEU A 327 -4.68 -31.14 -10.85
CA LEU A 327 -4.55 -29.67 -10.98
C LEU A 327 -3.21 -29.14 -10.45
N GLU A 328 -2.62 -29.81 -9.46
CA GLU A 328 -1.30 -29.46 -8.91
C GLU A 328 -0.17 -29.61 -9.93
N SER A 329 -0.31 -30.59 -10.84
CA SER A 329 0.66 -30.84 -11.91
C SER A 329 0.46 -29.95 -13.14
N LEU A 330 -0.69 -29.26 -13.25
CA LEU A 330 -1.05 -28.49 -14.43
C LEU A 330 -0.10 -27.31 -14.67
N LEU A 331 0.33 -26.62 -13.61
CA LEU A 331 1.24 -25.47 -13.73
C LEU A 331 2.71 -25.89 -13.72
N THR A 332 3.11 -26.79 -12.84
CA THR A 332 4.52 -27.17 -12.66
C THR A 332 4.99 -28.09 -13.77
N THR A 333 4.28 -29.20 -14.01
CA THR A 333 4.70 -30.23 -14.97
C THR A 333 4.58 -29.76 -16.41
N GLN A 334 3.59 -28.93 -16.76
CA GLN A 334 3.50 -28.36 -18.12
C GLN A 334 4.63 -27.37 -18.37
N VAL A 335 4.86 -26.40 -17.47
CA VAL A 335 5.90 -25.38 -17.63
C VAL A 335 7.29 -26.03 -17.69
N GLU A 336 7.59 -26.96 -16.79
CA GLU A 336 8.86 -27.69 -16.79
C GLU A 336 9.04 -28.53 -18.06
N ASN A 337 8.03 -29.26 -18.52
CA ASN A 337 8.14 -30.04 -19.75
C ASN A 337 8.30 -29.15 -20.99
N LEU A 338 7.54 -28.05 -21.08
CA LEU A 338 7.65 -27.12 -22.20
C LEU A 338 9.04 -26.45 -22.23
N HIS A 339 9.57 -26.02 -21.09
CA HIS A 339 10.91 -25.43 -21.02
C HIS A 339 12.03 -26.44 -21.20
N ALA A 340 11.90 -27.66 -20.66
CA ALA A 340 12.90 -28.72 -20.80
C ALA A 340 13.12 -29.13 -22.26
N VAL A 341 12.05 -29.21 -23.07
CA VAL A 341 12.17 -29.52 -24.51
C VAL A 341 12.90 -28.40 -25.26
N SER A 342 12.68 -27.14 -24.90
CA SER A 342 13.42 -26.02 -25.49
C SER A 342 14.90 -26.05 -25.10
N HIS A 343 15.21 -26.28 -23.83
CA HIS A 343 16.59 -26.42 -23.35
C HIS A 343 17.32 -27.62 -23.97
N PHE A 344 16.58 -28.68 -24.30
CA PHE A 344 17.14 -29.84 -24.99
C PHE A 344 17.54 -29.52 -26.44
N LYS A 345 16.79 -28.65 -27.13
CA LYS A 345 17.13 -28.19 -28.48
C LYS A 345 18.21 -27.11 -28.48
N HIS A 346 18.19 -26.24 -27.48
CA HIS A 346 19.04 -25.05 -27.41
C HIS A 346 19.51 -24.83 -25.97
N GLU A 347 20.82 -24.84 -25.74
CA GLU A 347 21.42 -24.56 -24.43
C GLU A 347 21.00 -23.17 -23.89
N ILE A 348 20.92 -22.19 -24.80
CA ILE A 348 20.38 -20.84 -24.57
C ILE A 348 19.51 -20.46 -25.78
N PHE A 349 18.31 -19.95 -25.57
CA PHE A 349 17.39 -19.55 -26.65
C PHE A 349 16.87 -18.13 -26.46
N SER A 350 16.67 -17.43 -27.58
CA SER A 350 15.96 -16.15 -27.60
C SER A 350 14.45 -16.37 -27.50
N VAL A 351 13.70 -15.31 -27.17
CA VAL A 351 12.22 -15.35 -27.18
C VAL A 351 11.67 -15.76 -28.54
N LEU A 352 12.31 -15.33 -29.64
CA LEU A 352 11.90 -15.69 -31.00
C LEU A 352 12.12 -17.18 -31.28
N GLN A 353 13.26 -17.72 -30.87
CA GLN A 353 13.60 -19.14 -31.03
C GLN A 353 12.59 -20.01 -30.26
N TYR A 354 12.29 -19.63 -29.01
CA TYR A 354 11.27 -20.31 -28.20
C TYR A 354 9.89 -20.28 -28.87
N ALA A 355 9.49 -19.13 -29.43
CA ALA A 355 8.21 -18.99 -30.12
C ALA A 355 8.11 -19.87 -31.37
N GLN A 356 9.19 -20.01 -32.15
CA GLN A 356 9.24 -20.89 -33.32
C GLN A 356 9.12 -22.37 -32.91
N ASP A 357 9.77 -22.76 -31.82
CA ASP A 357 9.73 -24.12 -31.33
C ASP A 357 8.45 -24.48 -30.55
N PHE A 358 7.70 -23.48 -30.08
CA PHE A 358 6.60 -23.67 -29.14
C PHE A 358 5.55 -24.68 -29.60
N ASP A 359 5.12 -24.63 -30.87
CA ASP A 359 4.14 -25.59 -31.39
C ASP A 359 4.65 -27.03 -31.35
N THR A 360 5.93 -27.23 -31.70
CA THR A 360 6.57 -28.55 -31.64
C THR A 360 6.72 -29.01 -30.20
N ILE A 361 7.12 -28.10 -29.31
CA ILE A 361 7.28 -28.34 -27.88
C ILE A 361 5.95 -28.78 -27.25
N VAL A 362 4.85 -28.08 -27.52
CA VAL A 362 3.51 -28.42 -27.00
C VAL A 362 3.09 -29.82 -27.48
N LYS A 363 3.29 -30.12 -28.77
CA LYS A 363 2.97 -31.44 -29.35
C LYS A 363 3.78 -32.57 -28.70
N GLU A 364 5.08 -32.39 -28.54
CA GLU A 364 5.95 -33.41 -27.93
C GLU A 364 5.71 -33.57 -26.43
N SER A 365 5.46 -32.48 -25.71
CA SER A 365 5.12 -32.51 -24.28
C SER A 365 3.80 -33.24 -24.01
N LEU A 366 2.78 -33.02 -24.85
CA LEU A 366 1.49 -33.76 -24.78
C LEU A 366 1.67 -35.26 -25.01
N LYS A 367 2.56 -35.67 -25.93
CA LYS A 367 2.88 -37.09 -26.15
C LYS A 367 3.55 -37.74 -24.94
N ARG A 368 4.40 -37.00 -24.21
CA ARG A 368 5.12 -37.51 -23.02
C ARG A 368 4.23 -37.57 -21.78
N THR A 369 3.31 -36.62 -21.61
CA THR A 369 2.47 -36.49 -20.42
C THR A 369 1.20 -37.34 -20.46
N THR A 370 0.73 -37.72 -21.65
CA THR A 370 -0.45 -38.58 -21.78
C THR A 370 -0.05 -40.04 -21.98
N LYS A 371 -0.68 -40.99 -21.26
CA LYS A 371 -0.55 -42.45 -21.50
C LYS A 371 -1.27 -42.89 -22.78
N TRP A 372 -1.29 -42.04 -23.81
CA TRP A 372 -2.08 -42.27 -25.00
C TRP A 372 -1.28 -43.12 -25.99
N ALA A 373 -1.73 -44.36 -26.22
CA ALA A 373 -1.24 -45.16 -27.34
C ALA A 373 -1.90 -44.66 -28.64
N ALA A 374 -1.38 -43.58 -29.22
CA ALA A 374 -1.79 -43.15 -30.55
C ALA A 374 -1.35 -44.21 -31.58
N LYS A 375 -2.31 -44.96 -32.14
CA LYS A 375 -2.07 -45.81 -33.32
C LYS A 375 -1.99 -44.90 -34.54
N TYR A 376 -0.79 -44.60 -34.99
CA TYR A 376 -0.58 -43.94 -36.28
C TYR A 376 -0.83 -44.94 -37.40
N TYR A 377 -1.85 -44.70 -38.23
CA TYR A 377 -1.93 -45.34 -39.53
C TYR A 377 -0.90 -44.67 -40.44
N THR A 378 0.25 -45.31 -40.59
CA THR A 378 1.23 -44.90 -41.59
C THR A 378 0.84 -45.52 -42.93
N HIS A 379 0.91 -44.72 -43.99
CA HIS A 379 0.67 -45.18 -45.36
C HIS A 379 1.64 -46.33 -45.71
N VAL A 380 1.23 -47.29 -46.54
CA VAL A 380 1.97 -48.56 -46.79
C VAL A 380 3.41 -48.33 -47.31
N THR A 381 3.71 -47.15 -47.86
CA THR A 381 5.03 -46.77 -48.39
C THR A 381 5.92 -45.99 -47.40
N SER A 382 5.47 -45.78 -46.15
CA SER A 382 6.26 -45.07 -45.13
C SER A 382 7.46 -45.91 -44.70
N ARG A 383 8.69 -45.48 -44.99
CA ARG A 383 9.91 -46.06 -44.43
C ARG A 383 10.07 -45.62 -42.96
N ILE A 384 9.23 -46.13 -42.08
CA ILE A 384 9.53 -46.15 -40.64
C ILE A 384 9.74 -47.62 -40.30
N SER A 385 11.01 -48.02 -40.22
CA SER A 385 11.39 -49.33 -39.72
C SER A 385 10.87 -49.49 -38.30
N GLN A 386 10.22 -50.63 -38.08
CA GLN A 386 9.70 -51.10 -36.81
C GLN A 386 10.68 -50.90 -35.64
N PHE A 387 10.15 -50.36 -34.54
CA PHE A 387 10.61 -50.42 -33.15
C PHE A 387 11.98 -49.81 -32.76
N GLN A 388 11.91 -48.73 -31.98
CA GLN A 388 12.56 -48.69 -30.66
C GLN A 388 11.54 -48.23 -29.62
N ARG A 389 10.97 -49.18 -28.86
CA ARG A 389 10.52 -48.86 -27.50
C ARG A 389 11.79 -48.65 -26.69
N GLN A 390 12.12 -47.41 -26.35
CA GLN A 390 12.90 -47.20 -25.13
C GLN A 390 11.90 -47.22 -23.97
N PRO A 391 11.99 -48.18 -23.04
CA PRO A 391 11.34 -48.01 -21.75
C PRO A 391 11.99 -46.80 -21.07
N CYS A 392 11.19 -45.80 -20.70
CA CYS A 392 11.62 -44.84 -19.69
C CYS A 392 12.09 -45.66 -18.48
N PRO A 393 13.33 -45.53 -18.02
CA PRO A 393 13.65 -45.97 -16.68
C PRO A 393 12.85 -45.04 -15.77
N LEU A 394 11.80 -45.60 -15.16
CA LEU A 394 11.36 -45.12 -13.86
C LEU A 394 12.61 -45.20 -12.97
N MET A 395 13.23 -44.05 -12.70
CA MET A 395 14.19 -43.97 -11.61
C MET A 395 13.43 -43.97 -10.27
N PRO A 396 14.00 -44.59 -9.24
CA PRO A 396 13.36 -44.90 -7.96
C PRO A 396 12.91 -43.68 -7.15
#